data_AF-A0A1M3KVG2-F1
#
_entry.id   AF-A0A1M3KVG2-F1
#
_cell.length_a   1.000
_cell.length_b   1.000
_cell.length_c   1.000
_cell.angle_alpha   90.00
_cell.angle_beta   90.00
_cell.angle_gamma   90.00
#
_symmetry.space_group_name_H-M   'P 1'
#
loop_
_entity.id
_entity.type
_entity.pdbx_description
1 polymer ?
#
loop_
_entity_poly.entity_id
_entity_poly.type
_entity_poly.pdbx_seq_one_letter_code
_entity_poly.pdbx_strand_id
1 'polypeptide(L)' 'MATTSKAARKKIAKVMREFGEGDLKSGSGHKVTDKKQAIAIALEVARDAGLKVPRRTPSGSTTPRTTTMRRKSTRTSKA' A
#
# COMPACT_ATOMS: atom_id res chain seq x y z
N MET A 1 -8.30 18.82 11.36
CA MET A 1 -8.79 18.14 10.13
C MET A 1 -7.64 18.10 9.13
N ALA A 2 -7.21 16.92 8.66
CA ALA A 2 -6.06 16.84 7.76
C ALA A 2 -6.35 17.57 6.44
N THR A 3 -5.53 18.55 6.08
CA THR A 3 -5.78 19.41 4.92
C THR A 3 -5.33 18.73 3.63
N THR A 4 -6.29 18.23 2.85
CA THR A 4 -6.05 17.85 1.46
C THR A 4 -6.29 19.05 0.54
N SER A 5 -5.35 19.32 -0.36
CA SER A 5 -5.52 20.39 -1.35
C SER A 5 -6.65 20.07 -2.34
N LYS A 6 -7.24 21.09 -2.99
CA LYS A 6 -8.25 20.89 -4.07
C LYS A 6 -7.71 20.01 -5.19
N ALA A 7 -6.44 20.20 -5.56
CA ALA A 7 -5.75 19.37 -6.53
C ALA A 7 -5.61 17.91 -6.06
N ALA A 8 -5.27 17.68 -4.78
CA ALA A 8 -5.17 16.32 -4.23
C ALA A 8 -6.51 15.60 -4.30
N ARG A 9 -7.60 16.29 -3.92
CA ARG A 9 -8.97 15.74 -4.01
C ARG A 9 -9.32 15.33 -5.45
N LYS A 10 -8.94 16.13 -6.45
CA LYS A 10 -9.17 15.82 -7.86
C LYS A 10 -8.40 14.55 -8.30
N LYS A 11 -7.14 14.42 -7.92
CA LYS A 11 -6.34 13.21 -8.21
C LYS A 11 -6.91 11.98 -7.52
N ILE A 12 -7.29 12.10 -6.25
CA ILE A 12 -7.92 11.01 -5.50
C ILE A 12 -9.22 10.56 -6.17
N ALA A 13 -10.08 11.52 -6.54
CA ALA A 13 -11.34 11.21 -7.23
C ALA A 13 -11.11 10.50 -8.57
N LYS A 14 -10.07 10.88 -9.33
CA LYS A 14 -9.71 10.20 -10.58
C LYS A 14 -9.35 8.73 -10.34
N VAL A 15 -8.45 8.45 -9.40
CA VAL A 15 -8.04 7.08 -9.04
C VAL A 15 -9.22 6.26 -8.51
N MET A 16 -10.09 6.87 -7.71
CA MET A 16 -11.32 6.22 -7.22
C MET A 16 -12.31 5.91 -8.33
N ARG A 17 -12.37 6.73 -9.38
CA ARG A 17 -13.20 6.46 -10.55
C ARG A 17 -12.67 5.28 -11.35
N GLU A 18 -11.36 5.26 -11.64
CA GLU A 18 -10.69 4.12 -12.30
C GLU A 18 -10.85 2.81 -11.51
N PHE A 19 -10.87 2.88 -10.17
CA PHE A 19 -11.21 1.74 -9.32
C PHE A 19 -12.67 1.30 -9.50
N GLY A 20 -13.62 2.24 -9.51
CA GLY A 20 -15.04 1.93 -9.75
C GLY A 20 -15.32 1.35 -11.14
N GLU A 21 -14.49 1.71 -12.12
CA GLU A 21 -14.51 1.18 -13.48
C GLU A 21 -13.83 -0.21 -13.59
N GLY A 22 -13.07 -0.64 -12.57
CA GLY A 22 -12.41 -1.95 -12.55
C GLY A 22 -11.07 -2.00 -13.29
N ASP A 23 -10.50 -0.83 -13.56
CA ASP A 23 -9.26 -0.63 -14.33
C ASP A 23 -8.04 -0.32 -13.47
N LEU A 24 -8.25 0.02 -12.19
CA LEU A 24 -7.15 0.30 -11.28
C LEU A 24 -6.27 -0.93 -11.04
N LYS A 25 -4.96 -0.79 -11.28
CA LYS A 25 -3.93 -1.81 -11.03
C LYS A 25 -2.95 -1.37 -9.96
N SER A 26 -2.42 -2.34 -9.23
CA SER A 26 -1.27 -2.15 -8.34
C SER A 26 0.03 -2.05 -9.13
N GLY A 27 1.11 -1.60 -8.47
CA GLY A 27 2.46 -1.63 -9.06
C GLY A 27 2.96 -3.04 -9.42
N SER A 28 2.33 -4.10 -8.89
CA SER A 28 2.59 -5.50 -9.25
C SER A 28 1.75 -6.00 -10.44
N GLY A 29 0.92 -5.15 -11.05
CA GLY A 29 0.11 -5.48 -12.23
C GLY A 29 -1.22 -6.18 -11.93
N HIS A 30 -1.49 -6.52 -10.67
CA HIS A 30 -2.77 -7.09 -10.24
C HIS A 30 -3.86 -6.01 -10.18
N LYS A 31 -5.10 -6.41 -10.46
CA LYS A 31 -6.27 -5.53 -10.27
C LYS A 31 -6.48 -5.25 -8.79
N VAL A 32 -6.81 -4.01 -8.47
CA VAL A 32 -7.15 -3.61 -7.11
C VAL A 32 -8.61 -3.97 -6.87
N THR A 33 -8.85 -4.86 -5.91
CA THR A 33 -10.20 -5.29 -5.50
C THR A 33 -10.67 -4.56 -4.25
N ASP A 34 -9.73 -4.17 -3.39
CA ASP A 34 -10.04 -3.57 -2.10
C ASP A 34 -10.09 -2.04 -2.16
N LYS A 35 -11.21 -1.46 -1.74
CA LYS A 35 -11.40 0.00 -1.64
C LYS A 35 -10.35 0.67 -0.74
N LYS A 36 -9.93 0.00 0.34
CA LYS A 36 -8.87 0.49 1.24
C LYS A 36 -7.53 0.61 0.51
N GLN A 37 -7.20 -0.36 -0.32
CA GLN A 37 -5.99 -0.36 -1.13
C GLN A 37 -6.05 0.72 -2.20
N ALA A 38 -7.20 0.88 -2.86
CA ALA A 38 -7.41 1.95 -3.82
C ALA A 38 -7.21 3.34 -3.18
N ILE A 39 -7.70 3.56 -1.96
CA ILE A 39 -7.49 4.81 -1.21
C ILE A 39 -6.00 5.02 -0.90
N ALA A 40 -5.29 3.96 -0.53
CA ALA A 40 -3.86 4.03 -0.27
C ALA A 40 -3.08 4.45 -1.54
N ILE A 41 -3.40 3.85 -2.69
CA ILE A 41 -2.81 4.21 -3.99
C ILE A 41 -3.16 5.67 -4.34
N ALA A 42 -4.41 6.07 -4.16
CA ALA A 42 -4.86 7.43 -4.44
C ALA A 42 -4.10 8.49 -3.61
N LEU A 43 -3.82 8.18 -2.34
CA LEU A 43 -3.04 9.05 -1.46
C LEU A 43 -1.55 9.09 -1.85
N GLU A 44 -0.98 7.98 -2.33
CA GLU A 44 0.40 7.93 -2.84
C GLU A 44 0.54 8.71 -4.15
N VAL A 45 -0.34 8.50 -5.14
CA VAL A 45 -0.35 9.26 -6.41
C VAL A 45 -0.48 10.76 -6.17
N ALA A 46 -1.30 11.16 -5.20
CA ALA A 46 -1.41 12.58 -4.82
C ALA A 46 -0.14 13.10 -4.12
N ARG A 47 0.52 12.28 -3.29
CA ARG A 47 1.80 12.63 -2.65
C ARG A 47 2.92 12.77 -3.67
N ASP A 48 3.04 11.84 -4.60
CA ASP A 48 4.07 11.84 -5.66
C ASP A 48 3.91 13.04 -6.60
N ALA A 49 2.67 13.51 -6.75
CA ALA A 49 2.37 14.75 -7.46
C ALA A 49 2.74 16.03 -6.66
N GLY A 50 3.39 15.91 -5.50
CA GLY A 50 3.78 17.03 -4.65
C GLY A 50 2.61 17.69 -3.92
N LEU A 51 1.44 17.05 -3.86
CA LEU A 51 0.24 17.66 -3.30
C LEU A 51 0.14 17.39 -1.80
N LYS A 52 -0.41 18.37 -1.07
CA LYS A 52 -0.65 18.23 0.37
C LYS A 52 -1.71 17.15 0.64
N VAL A 53 -1.28 16.07 1.30
CA VAL A 53 -2.10 14.93 1.72
C VAL A 53 -1.78 14.55 3.17
N PRO A 54 -2.71 13.88 3.89
CA PRO A 54 -2.46 13.40 5.23
C PRO A 54 -1.19 12.53 5.25
N ARG A 55 -0.37 12.74 6.28
CA ARG A 55 0.82 11.90 6.48
C ARG A 55 0.34 10.50 6.84
N ARG A 56 0.95 9.48 6.23
CA ARG A 56 0.75 8.11 6.72
C ARG A 56 1.25 8.09 8.16
N THR A 57 0.40 7.71 9.10
CA THR A 57 0.91 7.28 10.39
C THR A 57 1.68 5.98 10.13
N PRO A 58 2.93 5.85 10.59
CA PRO A 58 3.53 4.53 10.65
C PRO A 58 2.65 3.74 11.61
N SER A 59 1.83 2.83 11.07
CA SER A 59 1.12 1.87 11.91
C SER A 59 2.19 1.11 12.67
N GLY A 60 2.20 1.25 13.99
CA GLY A 60 3.11 0.55 14.87
C GLY A 60 2.95 -0.96 14.71
N SER A 61 3.76 -1.52 13.83
CA SER A 61 4.22 -2.90 13.87
C SER A 61 5.47 -3.03 12.99
N THR A 62 6.46 -2.20 13.30
CA THR A 62 7.84 -2.68 13.28
C THR A 62 7.97 -3.71 14.40
N THR A 63 7.28 -4.86 14.29
CA THR A 63 7.95 -6.07 14.75
C THR A 63 9.02 -6.29 13.70
N PRO A 64 10.33 -6.18 14.04
CA PRO A 64 11.33 -6.74 13.15
C PRO A 64 10.86 -8.16 12.87
N ARG A 65 10.74 -8.52 11.58
CA ARG A 65 10.50 -9.90 11.20
C ARG A 65 11.73 -10.67 11.68
N THR A 66 11.71 -11.13 12.93
CA THR A 66 12.75 -11.92 13.54
C THR A 66 12.98 -13.11 12.63
N THR A 67 14.10 -13.08 11.92
CA THR A 67 14.55 -14.09 10.96
C THR A 67 15.01 -15.38 11.62
N THR A 68 14.44 -15.78 12.77
CA THR A 68 14.93 -16.91 13.56
C THR A 68 14.06 -18.16 13.49
N MET A 69 13.26 -18.33 12.44
CA MET A 69 12.60 -19.62 12.18
C MET A 69 12.68 -20.02 10.71
N ARG A 70 13.88 -20.35 10.24
CA ARG A 70 14.04 -21.32 9.14
C ARG A 70 15.17 -22.31 9.42
N ARG A 71 14.84 -23.28 10.27
CA ARG A 71 15.16 -24.71 10.15
C ARG A 71 16.46 -25.06 9.43
N LYS A 72 17.47 -25.48 10.20
CA LYS A 72 18.26 -26.68 9.85
C LYS A 72 18.22 -27.65 11.02
N SER A 73 17.07 -28.31 11.16
CA SER A 73 16.92 -29.54 11.94
C SER A 73 16.52 -30.65 10.97
N THR A 74 17.50 -31.46 10.58
CA THR A 74 17.40 -32.87 10.21
C THR A 74 18.81 -33.44 10.42
N ARG A 75 19.04 -34.05 11.59
CA ARG A 75 19.19 -35.51 11.76
C ARG A 75 20.31 -36.11 10.93
N THR A 76 21.38 -36.48 11.64
CA THR A 76 22.07 -37.77 11.54
C THR A 76 21.41 -38.78 10.58
N SER A 77 22.16 -39.18 9.56
CA SER A 77 22.15 -40.57 9.07
C SER A 77 23.59 -40.99 8.81
N LYS A 78 23.96 -42.03 9.56
CA LYS A 78 25.17 -42.84 9.55
C LYS A 78 25.25 -43.61 8.22
N ALA A 79 26.42 -43.61 7.57
CA ALA A 79 26.93 -44.67 6.70
C ALA A 79 28.44 -44.43 6.53
#